data_AF-A0A965EW92-F1
#
_entry.id   AF-A0A965EW92-F1
#
_cell.length_a   1.000
_cell.length_b   1.000
_cell.length_c   1.000
_cell.angle_alpha   90.00
_cell.angle_beta   90.00
_cell.angle_gamma   90.00
#
_symmetry.space_group_name_H-M   'P 1'
#
loop_
_entity.id
_entity.type
_entity.pdbx_description
1 polymer ?
#
loop_
_entity_poly.entity_id
_entity_poly.type
_entity_poly.pdbx_seq_one_letter_code
_entity_poly.pdbx_strand_id
1 'polypeptide(L)'
;MSDYDKVDLSDCIQRATVYDPKRMDVSGASYEQLKLKYIDLTKKLEQIEQEKNKEIDELWNNTIVPLQNQVKDKNIQLDTAYNIDRSNKERIKHLEDVITNQNTMIHMAAGYISSTPQFSNQHPMNVLKWLRGVNIQ
;
A
#
# COMPACT_ATOMS: atom_id res chain seq x y z
N MET A 1 -28.35 -12.95 21.51
CA MET A 1 -28.19 -14.01 22.54
C MET A 1 -28.83 -15.26 21.96
N SER A 2 -28.01 -16.24 21.58
CA SER A 2 -28.48 -17.46 20.92
C SER A 2 -28.63 -18.53 22.00
N ASP A 3 -29.82 -19.13 22.08
CA ASP A 3 -30.26 -20.15 23.06
C ASP A 3 -29.54 -21.50 22.90
N TYR A 4 -28.21 -21.52 22.91
CA TYR A 4 -27.41 -22.76 22.93
C TYR A 4 -26.74 -22.99 24.29
N ASP A 5 -27.33 -22.46 25.36
CA ASP A 5 -26.82 -22.69 26.71
C ASP A 5 -27.47 -23.90 27.35
N LYS A 6 -26.58 -24.87 27.67
CA LYS A 6 -26.76 -26.07 28.50
C LYS A 6 -27.31 -27.28 27.77
N VAL A 7 -26.44 -27.92 27.00
CA VAL A 7 -26.51 -29.37 26.85
C VAL A 7 -26.35 -29.98 28.24
N ASP A 8 -27.44 -30.50 28.80
CA ASP A 8 -27.41 -31.27 30.05
C ASP A 8 -26.55 -32.52 29.82
N LEU A 9 -25.40 -32.56 30.46
CA LEU A 9 -24.45 -33.67 30.38
C LEU A 9 -25.14 -35.00 30.74
N SER A 10 -26.18 -34.96 31.59
CA SER A 10 -26.98 -36.13 31.95
C SER A 10 -27.75 -36.68 30.74
N ASP A 11 -28.35 -35.80 29.93
CA ASP A 11 -29.23 -36.20 28.82
C ASP A 11 -28.43 -36.77 27.63
N CYS A 12 -27.24 -36.21 27.35
CA CYS A 12 -26.34 -36.77 26.35
C CYS A 12 -25.78 -38.15 26.73
N ILE A 13 -25.50 -38.37 28.01
CA ILE A 13 -24.99 -39.64 28.53
C ILE A 13 -26.10 -40.68 28.58
N GLN A 14 -27.32 -40.31 28.99
CA GLN A 14 -28.48 -41.19 28.92
C GLN A 14 -28.76 -41.67 27.49
N ARG A 15 -28.70 -40.79 26.49
CA ARG A 15 -28.87 -41.19 25.07
C ARG A 15 -27.78 -42.15 24.58
N ALA A 16 -26.55 -42.03 25.07
CA ALA A 16 -25.47 -42.96 24.73
C ALA A 16 -25.66 -44.36 25.38
N THR A 17 -26.26 -44.43 26.57
CA THR A 17 -26.54 -45.72 27.25
C THR A 17 -27.71 -46.51 26.67
N VAL A 18 -28.56 -45.88 25.86
CA VAL A 18 -29.76 -46.52 25.28
C VAL A 18 -29.43 -47.43 24.08
N TYR A 19 -28.23 -47.36 23.49
CA TYR A 19 -27.98 -48.02 22.19
C TYR A 19 -27.36 -49.44 22.21
N ASP A 20 -26.96 -50.01 23.35
CA ASP A 20 -26.60 -51.45 23.38
C ASP A 20 -26.55 -52.03 24.82
N PRO A 21 -27.60 -52.74 25.28
CA PRO A 21 -27.63 -53.34 26.62
C PRO A 21 -26.61 -54.47 26.82
N LYS A 22 -25.87 -54.91 25.79
CA LYS A 22 -24.88 -55.99 25.89
C LYS A 22 -23.42 -55.52 25.81
N ARG A 23 -23.16 -54.21 25.73
CA ARG A 23 -21.78 -53.68 25.62
C ARG A 23 -21.29 -52.84 26.79
N MET A 24 -22.12 -52.55 27.78
CA MET A 24 -21.75 -51.59 28.83
C MET A 24 -21.52 -52.25 30.19
N ASP A 25 -20.50 -53.11 30.27
CA ASP A 25 -19.85 -53.43 31.55
C ASP A 25 -18.82 -52.34 31.85
N VAL A 26 -19.31 -51.12 32.09
CA VAL A 26 -18.48 -49.96 32.42
C VAL A 26 -18.65 -49.71 33.90
N SER A 27 -17.79 -50.35 34.71
CA SER A 27 -17.74 -50.10 36.16
C SER A 27 -17.66 -48.60 36.45
N GLY A 28 -18.19 -48.12 37.58
CA GLY A 28 -18.20 -46.68 37.93
C GLY A 28 -16.81 -46.01 37.89
N ALA A 29 -15.73 -46.78 38.03
CA ALA A 29 -14.35 -46.33 37.85
C ALA A 29 -14.03 -45.92 36.39
N SER A 30 -14.62 -46.60 35.40
CA SER A 30 -14.42 -46.30 33.97
C SER A 30 -15.25 -45.09 33.50
N TYR A 31 -16.36 -44.77 34.17
CA TYR A 31 -17.14 -43.56 33.88
C TYR A 31 -16.44 -42.28 34.36
N GLU A 32 -15.93 -42.27 35.59
CA GLU A 32 -15.19 -41.12 36.12
C GLU A 32 -13.88 -40.87 35.35
N GLN A 33 -13.22 -41.92 34.87
CA GLN A 33 -12.06 -41.78 33.98
C GLN A 33 -12.42 -41.09 32.65
N LEU A 34 -13.57 -41.41 32.06
CA LEU A 34 -14.03 -40.78 30.83
C LEU A 34 -14.36 -39.30 31.03
N LYS A 35 -15.00 -38.96 32.15
CA LYS A 35 -15.34 -37.59 32.54
C LYS A 35 -14.10 -36.74 32.77
N LEU A 36 -13.09 -37.27 33.48
CA LEU A 36 -11.81 -36.58 33.67
C LEU A 36 -11.09 -36.34 32.34
N LYS A 37 -11.10 -37.33 31.44
CA LYS A 37 -10.51 -37.19 30.10
C LYS A 37 -11.24 -36.13 29.25
N TYR A 38 -12.56 -36.05 29.34
CA TYR A 38 -13.34 -35.01 28.66
C TYR A 38 -12.99 -33.61 29.19
N ILE A 39 -12.94 -33.41 30.50
CA ILE A 39 -12.57 -32.13 31.12
C ILE A 39 -11.15 -31.71 30.71
N ASP A 40 -10.19 -32.65 30.69
CA ASP A 40 -8.83 -32.40 30.22
C ASP A 40 -8.79 -31.98 28.74
N LEU A 41 -9.57 -32.63 27.88
CA LEU A 41 -9.69 -32.27 26.47
C LEU A 41 -10.30 -30.89 26.26
N THR A 42 -11.35 -30.54 27.01
CA THR A 42 -11.96 -29.20 26.96
C THR A 42 -10.96 -28.12 27.36
N LYS A 43 -10.21 -28.34 28.45
CA LYS A 43 -9.17 -27.39 28.87
C LYS A 43 -8.06 -27.23 27.83
N LYS A 44 -7.63 -28.32 27.21
CA LYS A 44 -6.63 -28.28 26.13
C LYS A 44 -7.15 -27.52 24.91
N LEU A 45 -8.43 -27.69 24.56
CA LEU A 45 -9.05 -26.94 23.47
C LEU A 45 -9.10 -25.44 23.78
N GLU A 46 -9.53 -25.06 24.99
CA GLU A 46 -9.56 -23.66 25.42
C GLU A 46 -8.16 -23.03 25.40
N GLN A 47 -7.13 -23.76 25.85
CA GLN A 47 -5.74 -23.29 25.79
C GLN A 47 -5.25 -23.09 24.36
N ILE A 48 -5.51 -24.05 23.47
CA ILE A 48 -5.15 -23.94 22.04
C ILE A 48 -5.85 -22.73 21.41
N GLU A 49 -7.13 -22.51 21.72
CA GLU A 49 -7.89 -21.37 21.19
C GLU A 49 -7.32 -20.04 21.68
N GLN A 50 -6.97 -19.93 22.97
CA GLN A 50 -6.31 -18.75 23.53
C GLN A 50 -4.95 -18.48 22.89
N GLU A 51 -4.12 -19.51 22.73
CA GLU A 51 -2.81 -19.39 22.08
C GLU A 51 -2.94 -18.94 20.62
N LYS A 52 -3.91 -19.50 19.88
CA LYS A 52 -4.16 -19.11 18.49
C LYS A 52 -4.69 -17.70 18.36
N ASN A 53 -5.61 -17.27 19.21
CA ASN A 53 -6.09 -15.90 19.20
C ASN A 53 -4.96 -14.91 19.52
N LYS A 54 -4.08 -15.26 20.47
CA LYS A 54 -2.89 -14.45 20.78
C LYS A 54 -1.94 -14.36 19.58
N GLU A 55 -1.66 -15.47 18.90
CA GLU A 55 -0.82 -15.50 17.70
C GLU A 55 -1.42 -14.63 16.57
N ILE A 56 -2.74 -14.70 16.38
CA ILE A 56 -3.47 -13.87 15.42
C ILE A 56 -3.34 -12.38 15.78
N ASP A 57 -3.56 -12.02 17.04
CA ASP A 57 -3.45 -10.63 17.51
C ASP A 57 -2.03 -10.09 17.36
N GLU A 58 -1.02 -10.91 17.67
CA GLU A 58 0.40 -10.54 17.49
C GLU A 58 0.72 -10.32 16.01
N LEU A 59 0.30 -11.22 15.12
CA LEU A 59 0.50 -11.04 13.67
C LEU A 59 -0.22 -9.79 13.15
N TRP A 60 -1.45 -9.56 13.59
CA TRP A 60 -2.24 -8.40 13.18
C TRP A 60 -1.58 -7.09 13.61
N ASN A 61 -1.22 -6.99 14.89
CA ASN A 61 -0.71 -5.76 15.48
C ASN A 61 0.74 -5.47 15.10
N ASN A 62 1.59 -6.50 15.00
CA ASN A 62 3.02 -6.30 14.79
C ASN A 62 3.43 -6.40 13.32
N THR A 63 2.64 -7.06 12.48
CA THR A 63 2.98 -7.24 11.06
C THR A 63 2.01 -6.51 10.15
N ILE A 64 0.71 -6.83 10.24
CA ILE A 64 -0.28 -6.36 9.26
C ILE A 64 -0.50 -4.85 9.37
N VAL A 65 -0.82 -4.35 10.57
CA VAL A 65 -1.08 -2.91 10.78
C VAL A 65 0.13 -2.05 10.40
N PRO A 66 1.38 -2.36 10.81
CA PRO A 66 2.54 -1.60 10.40
C PRO A 66 2.77 -1.62 8.88
N LEU A 67 2.60 -2.76 8.22
CA LEU A 67 2.72 -2.84 6.76
C LEU A 67 1.65 -2.00 6.05
N GLN A 68 0.40 -2.02 6.53
CA GLN A 68 -0.66 -1.17 5.99
C GLN A 68 -0.33 0.32 6.12
N ASN A 69 0.22 0.74 7.26
CA ASN A 69 0.65 2.13 7.47
C ASN A 69 1.81 2.50 6.54
N GLN A 70 2.81 1.63 6.39
CA GLN A 70 3.91 1.84 5.45
C GLN A 70 3.43 1.97 4.00
N VAL A 71 2.43 1.17 3.59
CA VAL A 71 1.84 1.27 2.25
C VAL A 71 1.11 2.61 2.08
N LYS A 72 0.34 3.05 3.08
CA LYS A 72 -0.33 4.35 3.05
C LYS A 72 0.67 5.50 2.92
N ASP A 73 1.72 5.49 3.72
CA ASP A 73 2.77 6.52 3.67
C ASP A 73 3.48 6.55 2.31
N LYS A 74 3.80 5.39 1.75
CA LYS A 74 4.39 5.28 0.40
C LYS A 74 3.45 5.80 -0.68
N ASN A 75 2.15 5.55 -0.59
CA ASN A 75 1.18 6.07 -1.54
C ASN A 75 1.12 7.61 -1.48
N ILE A 76 1.11 8.20 -0.27
CA ILE A 76 1.13 9.65 -0.10
C ILE A 76 2.40 10.27 -0.72
N GLN A 77 3.56 9.63 -0.51
CA GLN A 77 4.82 10.08 -1.10
C GLN A 77 4.78 9.98 -2.62
N LEU A 78 4.22 8.90 -3.17
CA LEU A 78 4.10 8.69 -4.61
C LEU A 78 3.19 9.74 -5.26
N ASP A 79 2.05 10.03 -4.65
CA ASP A 79 1.12 11.07 -5.14
C ASP A 79 1.78 12.45 -5.14
N THR A 80 2.54 12.75 -4.08
CA THR A 80 3.29 14.01 -3.99
C THR A 80 4.36 14.10 -5.10
N ALA A 81 5.13 13.02 -5.30
CA ALA A 81 6.14 12.97 -6.35
C ALA A 81 5.52 13.11 -7.75
N TYR A 82 4.38 12.47 -8.00
CA TYR A 82 3.65 12.58 -9.26
C TYR A 82 3.16 14.02 -9.53
N ASN A 83 2.63 14.70 -8.51
CA ASN A 83 2.19 16.09 -8.63
C ASN A 83 3.37 17.04 -8.92
N ILE A 84 4.52 16.82 -8.29
CA ILE A 84 5.74 17.58 -8.56
C ILE A 84 6.22 17.35 -10.00
N ASP A 85 6.28 16.10 -10.45
CA ASP A 85 6.67 15.76 -11.83
C ASP A 85 5.75 16.42 -12.86
N ARG A 86 4.43 16.38 -12.63
CA ARG A 86 3.45 17.04 -13.49
C ARG A 86 3.67 18.55 -13.55
N SER A 87 3.83 19.21 -12.41
CA SER A 87 4.09 20.65 -12.36
C SER A 87 5.40 21.02 -13.08
N ASN A 88 6.44 20.21 -12.91
CA ASN A 88 7.71 20.42 -13.60
C ASN A 88 7.57 20.26 -15.11
N LYS A 89 6.80 19.27 -15.60
CA LYS A 89 6.51 19.12 -17.04
C LYS A 89 5.79 20.33 -17.62
N GLU A 90 4.80 20.87 -16.90
CA GLU A 90 4.09 22.08 -17.33
C GLU A 90 5.02 23.29 -17.38
N ARG A 91 5.90 23.45 -16.38
CA ARG A 91 6.91 24.51 -16.36
C ARG A 91 7.94 24.37 -17.49
N ILE A 92 8.41 23.16 -17.77
CA ILE A 92 9.33 22.89 -18.89
C ILE A 92 8.68 23.29 -20.21
N LYS A 93 7.45 22.85 -20.46
CA LYS A 93 6.70 23.22 -21.67
C LYS A 93 6.57 24.74 -21.81
N HIS A 94 6.23 25.43 -20.73
CA HIS A 94 6.14 26.89 -20.76
C HIS A 94 7.49 27.55 -21.08
N LEU A 95 8.59 27.04 -20.51
CA LEU A 95 9.93 27.55 -20.81
C LEU A 95 10.33 27.30 -22.27
N GLU A 96 9.97 26.15 -22.85
CA GLU A 96 10.18 25.84 -24.26
C GLU A 96 9.44 26.84 -25.18
N ASP A 97 8.19 27.18 -24.84
CA ASP A 97 7.41 28.19 -25.57
C ASP A 97 8.07 29.58 -25.48
N VAL A 98 8.52 29.97 -24.29
CA VAL A 98 9.24 31.25 -24.07
C VAL A 98 10.53 31.29 -24.89
N ILE A 99 11.33 30.23 -24.89
CA ILE A 99 12.56 30.12 -25.67
C ILE A 99 12.26 30.24 -27.17
N THR A 100 11.20 29.60 -27.65
CA THR A 100 10.77 29.67 -29.05
C THR A 100 10.39 31.10 -29.45
N ASN A 101 9.62 31.78 -28.61
CA ASN A 101 9.24 33.18 -28.82
C ASN A 101 10.46 34.11 -28.79
N GLN A 102 11.38 33.93 -27.84
CA GLN A 102 12.63 34.69 -27.76
C GLN A 102 13.50 34.48 -29.00
N ASN A 103 13.64 33.24 -29.47
CA ASN A 103 14.37 32.94 -30.70
C ASN A 103 13.76 33.67 -31.90
N THR A 104 12.44 33.68 -32.00
CA THR A 104 11.73 34.42 -33.07
C THR A 104 12.03 35.91 -33.01
N MET A 105 11.94 36.52 -31.83
CA MET A 105 12.27 37.94 -31.63
C MET A 105 13.73 38.25 -31.99
N ILE A 106 14.67 37.40 -31.57
CA ILE A 106 16.09 37.56 -31.88
C ILE A 106 16.33 37.47 -33.40
N HIS A 107 15.68 36.53 -34.08
CA HIS A 107 15.77 36.41 -35.55
C HIS A 107 15.22 37.66 -36.26
N MET A 108 14.08 38.18 -35.82
CA MET A 108 13.51 39.42 -36.36
C MET A 108 14.45 40.62 -36.12
N ALA A 109 15.00 40.75 -34.91
CA ALA A 109 15.94 41.80 -34.55
C ALA A 109 17.21 41.72 -35.41
N ALA A 110 17.77 40.53 -35.62
CA ALA A 110 18.94 40.35 -36.48
C ALA A 110 18.67 40.81 -37.92
N GLY A 111 17.51 40.46 -38.48
CA GLY A 111 17.07 40.94 -39.79
C GLY A 111 16.98 42.47 -39.85
N TYR A 112 16.29 43.08 -38.88
CA TYR A 112 16.14 44.53 -38.82
C TYR A 112 17.48 45.25 -38.68
N ILE A 113 18.34 44.82 -37.76
CA ILE A 113 19.68 45.40 -37.55
C ILE A 113 20.53 45.31 -38.82
N SER A 114 20.58 44.14 -39.45
CA SER A 114 21.37 43.94 -40.69
C SER A 114 20.91 44.83 -41.86
N SER A 115 19.65 45.29 -41.84
CA SER A 115 19.11 46.21 -42.83
C SER A 115 19.45 47.69 -42.57
N THR A 116 20.00 48.02 -41.39
CA THR A 116 20.37 49.40 -41.07
C THR A 116 21.71 49.79 -41.72
N PRO A 117 21.89 51.05 -42.18
CA PRO A 117 23.09 51.46 -42.91
C PRO A 117 24.41 51.19 -42.18
N GLN A 118 24.40 51.34 -40.84
CA GLN A 118 25.55 51.12 -39.96
C GLN A 118 26.00 49.64 -39.86
N PHE A 119 25.15 48.69 -40.23
CA PHE A 119 25.44 47.26 -40.27
C PHE A 119 25.29 46.66 -41.68
N SER A 120 25.22 47.51 -42.71
CA SER A 120 24.95 47.09 -44.11
C SER A 120 26.00 46.14 -44.69
N ASN A 121 27.20 46.11 -44.13
CA ASN A 121 28.28 45.18 -44.50
C ASN A 121 28.29 43.88 -43.68
N GLN A 122 27.39 43.72 -42.70
CA GLN A 122 27.32 42.51 -41.88
C GLN A 122 26.23 41.57 -42.36
N HIS A 123 26.59 40.30 -42.55
CA HIS A 123 25.62 39.25 -42.86
C HIS A 123 24.67 39.04 -41.65
N PRO A 124 23.35 38.87 -41.84
CA PRO A 124 22.37 38.71 -40.75
C PRO A 124 22.71 37.59 -39.76
N MET A 125 23.36 36.52 -40.25
CA MET A 125 23.83 35.41 -39.41
C MET A 125 24.93 35.83 -38.41
N ASN A 126 25.79 36.80 -38.76
CA ASN A 126 26.81 37.31 -37.85
C ASN A 126 26.16 38.13 -36.74
N VAL A 127 25.20 39.00 -37.09
CA VAL A 127 24.39 39.74 -36.11
C VAL A 127 23.62 38.79 -35.19
N LEU A 128 23.05 37.71 -35.73
CA LEU A 128 22.35 36.69 -34.96
C LEU A 128 23.28 35.99 -33.94
N LYS A 129 24.50 35.61 -34.34
CA LYS A 129 25.50 35.01 -33.45
C LYS A 129 25.89 35.98 -32.33
N TRP A 130 26.10 37.25 -32.67
CA TRP A 130 26.38 38.31 -31.71
C TRP A 130 25.24 38.49 -30.68
N LEU A 131 23.99 38.59 -31.14
CA LEU A 131 22.81 38.71 -30.26
C LEU A 131 22.61 37.50 -29.33
N ARG A 132 23.11 36.32 -29.74
CA ARG A 132 23.09 35.10 -28.92
C ARG A 132 24.31 34.97 -28.00
N GLY A 133 25.23 35.94 -28.00
CA GLY A 133 26.47 35.87 -27.22
C GLY A 133 27.43 34.78 -27.70
N VAL A 134 27.27 34.28 -28.93
CA VAL A 134 28.19 33.30 -29.52
C VAL A 134 29.38 34.06 -30.09
N ASN A 135 30.59 33.78 -29.59
CA ASN A 135 31.82 34.40 -30.06
C ASN A 135 31.94 34.27 -31.59
N ILE A 136 32.09 35.42 -32.25
CA ILE A 136 32.36 35.50 -33.68
C ILE A 136 33.89 35.57 -33.80
N GLN A 137 34.51 34.46 -34.16
CA GLN A 137 35.91 34.42 -34.58
C GLN A 137 36.04 34.98 -35.99
#